data_AF-A0A2X3HCS5-F1
#
_entry.id   AF-A0A2X3HCS5-F1
#
_cell.length_a   1.000
_cell.length_b   1.000
_cell.length_c   1.000
_cell.angle_alpha   90.00
_cell.angle_beta   90.00
_cell.angle_gamma   90.00
#
_symmetry.space_group_name_H-M   'P 1'
#
loop_
_entity.id
_entity.type
_entity.pdbx_description
1 polymer ?
#
loop_
_entity_poly.entity_id
_entity_poly.type
_entity_poly.pdbx_seq_one_letter_code
_entity_poly.pdbx_strand_id
1 'polypeptide(L)'
;MPGRELMLTLNSQREYGAAQSRLHDAKRVLIVGGGLIGCELAMDFCRAGKAVTVVDNSASVLAALMPPEASSRLQHRLTEMGVHLMLKTQLEGLEQTADGIRVSLDRQRAITVDAVVAAAGLRPETSLARHAGLQINRGIVVNSQLQTSDPAIYALGDCAEINGVVLPFLQPIFTSSGHVPELKICWRRRENSSCRQCW
;
A
#
# COMPACT_ATOMS: atom_id res chain seq x y z
N MET A 1 5.40 7.29 -14.21
CA MET A 1 6.57 6.45 -14.54
C MET A 1 6.17 5.44 -15.60
N PRO A 2 6.94 5.28 -16.68
CA PRO A 2 6.69 4.26 -17.71
C PRO A 2 6.75 2.83 -17.14
N GLY A 3 5.93 1.92 -17.68
CA GLY A 3 5.95 0.49 -17.31
C GLY A 3 5.30 0.14 -15.97
N ARG A 4 4.60 1.08 -15.33
CA ARG A 4 3.95 0.86 -14.01
C ARG A 4 2.94 -0.29 -14.02
N GLU A 5 2.34 -0.59 -15.15
CA GLU A 5 1.42 -1.70 -15.38
C GLU A 5 2.08 -3.08 -15.20
N LEU A 6 3.40 -3.16 -15.21
CA LEU A 6 4.16 -4.39 -14.92
C LEU A 6 4.25 -4.68 -13.41
N MET A 7 3.91 -3.70 -12.57
CA MET A 7 3.91 -3.81 -11.11
C MET A 7 2.66 -4.54 -10.62
N LEU A 8 2.87 -5.41 -9.63
CA LEU A 8 1.81 -6.09 -8.90
C LEU A 8 1.46 -5.26 -7.67
N THR A 9 0.17 -5.05 -7.42
CA THR A 9 -0.35 -4.57 -6.13
C THR A 9 -0.91 -5.75 -5.35
N LEU A 10 -0.80 -5.69 -4.02
CA LEU A 10 -1.27 -6.74 -3.12
C LEU A 10 -2.19 -6.12 -2.05
N ASN A 11 -3.26 -5.46 -2.49
CA ASN A 11 -4.18 -4.74 -1.59
C ASN A 11 -5.55 -5.43 -1.42
N SER A 12 -5.71 -6.64 -1.98
CA SER A 12 -6.88 -7.49 -1.72
C SER A 12 -6.53 -8.96 -1.92
N GLN A 13 -7.34 -9.85 -1.34
CA GLN A 13 -7.20 -11.29 -1.58
C GLN A 13 -7.32 -11.64 -3.07
N ARG A 14 -8.15 -10.91 -3.82
CA ARG A 14 -8.32 -11.09 -5.26
C ARG A 14 -7.06 -10.71 -6.03
N GLU A 15 -6.45 -9.57 -5.70
CA GLU A 15 -5.18 -9.14 -6.30
C GLU A 15 -4.07 -10.14 -6.01
N TYR A 16 -3.95 -10.59 -4.77
CA TYR A 16 -3.00 -11.63 -4.40
C TYR A 16 -3.24 -12.93 -5.17
N GLY A 17 -4.49 -13.42 -5.23
CA GLY A 17 -4.83 -14.63 -5.98
C GLY A 17 -4.50 -14.53 -7.48
N ALA A 18 -4.71 -13.36 -8.09
CA ALA A 18 -4.35 -13.11 -9.48
C ALA A 18 -2.83 -13.08 -9.71
N ALA A 19 -2.05 -12.62 -8.72
CA ALA A 19 -0.60 -12.52 -8.77
C ALA A 19 0.13 -13.79 -8.30
N GLN A 20 -0.58 -14.72 -7.64
CA GLN A 20 0.00 -15.81 -6.86
C GLN A 20 0.95 -16.68 -7.67
N SER A 21 0.54 -17.16 -8.86
CA SER A 21 1.40 -18.02 -9.69
C SER A 21 2.67 -17.29 -10.12
N ARG A 22 2.55 -16.03 -10.58
CA ARG A 22 3.70 -15.22 -10.99
C ARG A 22 4.66 -14.98 -9.83
N LEU A 23 4.14 -14.70 -8.64
CA LEU A 23 4.96 -14.53 -7.43
C LEU A 23 5.58 -15.84 -6.97
N HIS A 24 4.88 -16.96 -7.10
CA HIS A 24 5.39 -18.29 -6.79
C HIS A 24 6.60 -18.63 -7.67
N ASP A 25 6.49 -18.41 -8.98
CA ASP A 25 7.52 -18.79 -9.96
C ASP A 25 8.70 -17.80 -10.03
N ALA A 26 8.49 -16.55 -9.61
CA ALA A 26 9.54 -15.53 -9.56
C ALA A 26 10.69 -15.92 -8.61
N LYS A 27 11.93 -15.85 -9.09
CA LYS A 27 13.14 -16.07 -8.30
C LYS A 27 13.73 -14.75 -7.80
N ARG A 28 13.60 -13.68 -8.59
CA ARG A 28 14.05 -12.32 -8.30
C ARG A 28 12.84 -11.40 -8.16
N VAL A 29 12.68 -10.81 -6.98
CA VAL A 29 11.55 -9.92 -6.69
C VAL A 29 12.06 -8.56 -6.29
N LEU A 30 11.61 -7.53 -6.99
CA LEU A 30 11.74 -6.14 -6.56
C LEU A 30 10.50 -5.74 -5.77
N ILE A 31 10.71 -5.16 -4.59
CA ILE A 31 9.67 -4.48 -3.82
C ILE A 31 9.95 -2.98 -3.87
N VAL A 32 8.95 -2.21 -4.23
CA VAL A 32 9.03 -0.74 -4.33
C VAL A 32 8.30 -0.16 -3.13
N GLY A 33 9.07 0.33 -2.16
CA GLY A 33 8.61 0.80 -0.86
C GLY A 33 9.18 -0.03 0.28
N GLY A 34 9.90 0.63 1.20
CA GLY A 34 10.45 0.12 2.45
C GLY A 34 9.58 0.48 3.67
N GLY A 35 8.28 0.68 3.46
CA GLY A 35 7.29 0.81 4.53
C GLY A 35 6.98 -0.54 5.20
N LEU A 36 5.92 -0.57 6.01
CA LEU A 36 5.54 -1.75 6.81
C LEU A 36 5.30 -2.97 5.92
N ILE A 37 4.38 -2.85 4.97
CA ILE A 37 4.02 -3.89 4.00
C ILE A 37 5.26 -4.33 3.20
N GLY A 38 6.07 -3.37 2.75
CA GLY A 38 7.28 -3.67 1.98
C GLY A 38 8.30 -4.50 2.76
N CYS A 39 8.50 -4.19 4.04
CA CYS A 39 9.39 -4.96 4.92
C CYS A 39 8.84 -6.37 5.20
N GLU A 40 7.55 -6.50 5.45
CA GLU A 40 6.90 -7.80 5.67
C GLU A 40 7.00 -8.71 4.45
N LEU A 41 6.66 -8.19 3.26
CA LEU A 41 6.81 -8.92 2.01
C LEU A 41 8.27 -9.28 1.73
N ALA A 42 9.22 -8.41 2.07
CA ALA A 42 10.63 -8.71 1.89
C ALA A 42 11.08 -9.90 2.74
N MET A 43 10.66 -9.93 4.01
CA MET A 43 10.93 -11.05 4.91
C MET A 43 10.31 -12.34 4.40
N ASP A 44 9.05 -12.31 3.95
CA ASP A 44 8.34 -13.50 3.50
C ASP A 44 8.90 -14.05 2.19
N PHE A 45 9.23 -13.20 1.21
CA PHE A 45 9.87 -13.66 -0.02
C PHE A 45 11.29 -14.19 0.22
N CYS A 46 12.07 -13.58 1.11
CA CYS A 46 13.37 -14.13 1.50
C CYS A 46 13.25 -15.50 2.18
N ARG A 47 12.29 -15.66 3.11
CA ARG A 47 12.00 -16.97 3.75
C ARG A 47 11.56 -18.02 2.73
N ALA A 48 10.89 -17.62 1.66
CA ALA A 48 10.53 -18.47 0.54
C ALA A 48 11.71 -18.74 -0.43
N GLY A 49 12.93 -18.30 -0.12
CA GLY A 49 14.14 -18.57 -0.90
C GLY A 49 14.33 -17.68 -2.13
N LYS A 50 13.63 -16.55 -2.22
CA LYS A 50 13.72 -15.62 -3.36
C LYS A 50 14.84 -14.59 -3.14
N ALA A 51 15.45 -14.15 -4.23
CA ALA A 51 16.35 -13.00 -4.24
C ALA A 51 15.52 -11.71 -4.20
N VAL A 52 15.54 -11.02 -3.05
CA VAL A 52 14.70 -9.83 -2.83
C VAL A 52 15.54 -8.57 -2.87
N THR A 53 15.07 -7.58 -3.64
CA THR A 53 15.57 -6.20 -3.57
C THR A 53 14.43 -5.29 -3.12
N VAL A 54 14.70 -4.37 -2.19
CA VAL A 54 13.75 -3.32 -1.79
C VAL A 54 14.33 -1.98 -2.22
N VAL A 55 13.54 -1.19 -2.96
CA VAL A 55 13.88 0.18 -3.35
C VAL A 55 12.97 1.15 -2.60
N ASP A 56 13.54 2.18 -1.98
CA ASP A 56 12.78 3.29 -1.38
C ASP A 56 13.54 4.62 -1.55
N ASN A 57 12.79 5.72 -1.69
CA ASN A 57 13.34 7.07 -1.76
C ASN A 57 13.87 7.55 -0.38
N SER A 58 13.34 6.98 0.70
CA SER A 58 13.66 7.32 2.08
C SER A 58 15.08 6.87 2.45
N ALA A 59 15.65 7.54 3.45
CA ALA A 59 16.97 7.20 3.97
C ALA A 59 16.98 5.93 4.83
N SER A 60 15.81 5.47 5.27
CA SER A 60 15.64 4.30 6.13
C SER A 60 14.33 3.57 5.82
N VAL A 61 14.27 2.29 6.18
CA VAL A 61 12.99 1.56 6.19
C VAL A 61 12.10 2.11 7.29
N LEU A 62 10.77 1.99 7.13
CA LEU A 62 9.80 2.44 8.13
C LEU A 62 9.97 3.91 8.56
N ALA A 63 10.51 4.77 7.69
CA ALA A 63 10.83 6.16 8.01
C ALA A 63 9.62 6.99 8.47
N ALA A 64 8.40 6.61 8.07
CA ALA A 64 7.17 7.26 8.51
C ALA A 64 6.67 6.77 9.89
N LEU A 65 7.18 5.65 10.39
CA LEU A 65 6.68 5.00 11.61
C LEU A 65 7.72 4.95 12.74
N MET A 66 9.02 5.04 12.43
CA MET A 66 10.07 4.85 13.43
C MET A 66 11.22 5.85 13.25
N PRO A 67 11.90 6.21 14.35
CA PRO A 67 13.12 7.01 14.28
C PRO A 67 14.28 6.20 13.66
N PRO A 68 15.30 6.88 13.11
CA PRO A 68 16.39 6.24 12.37
C PRO A 68 17.11 5.13 13.14
N GLU A 69 17.26 5.24 14.45
CA GLU A 69 17.95 4.26 15.30
C GLU A 69 17.19 2.92 15.34
N ALA A 70 15.86 2.97 15.43
CA ALA A 70 15.01 1.78 15.39
C ALA A 70 14.97 1.18 13.98
N SER A 71 14.85 2.02 12.94
CA SER A 71 14.90 1.58 11.55
C SER A 71 16.24 0.92 11.19
N SER A 72 17.36 1.42 11.70
CA SER A 72 18.70 0.87 11.45
C SER A 72 18.82 -0.57 11.96
N ARG A 73 18.26 -0.87 13.14
CA ARG A 73 18.23 -2.25 13.66
C ARG A 73 17.45 -3.17 12.73
N LEU A 74 16.28 -2.74 12.24
CA LEU A 74 15.50 -3.54 11.28
C LEU A 74 16.24 -3.71 9.95
N GLN A 75 16.85 -2.65 9.42
CA GLN A 75 17.66 -2.74 8.20
C GLN A 75 18.76 -3.78 8.31
N HIS A 76 19.45 -3.82 9.46
CA HIS A 76 20.48 -4.81 9.70
C HIS A 76 19.91 -6.23 9.63
N ARG A 77 18.78 -6.49 10.31
CA ARG A 77 18.12 -7.81 10.28
C ARG A 77 17.64 -8.20 8.87
N LEU A 78 17.04 -7.28 8.12
CA LEU A 78 16.64 -7.52 6.73
C LEU A 78 17.85 -7.87 5.85
N THR A 79 18.96 -7.16 6.04
CA THR A 79 20.21 -7.42 5.30
C THR A 79 20.81 -8.78 5.69
N GLU A 80 20.82 -9.13 6.98
CA GLU A 80 21.25 -10.47 7.46
C GLU A 80 20.39 -11.60 6.87
N MET A 81 19.09 -11.35 6.65
CA MET A 81 18.19 -12.29 5.98
C MET A 81 18.42 -12.40 4.46
N GLY A 82 19.30 -11.57 3.89
CA GLY A 82 19.61 -11.57 2.45
C GLY A 82 18.78 -10.58 1.61
N VAL A 83 18.02 -9.67 2.23
CA VAL A 83 17.33 -8.61 1.51
C VAL A 83 18.35 -7.57 1.03
N HIS A 84 18.37 -7.27 -0.27
CA HIS A 84 19.15 -6.17 -0.82
C HIS A 84 18.39 -4.84 -0.68
N LEU A 85 18.85 -3.97 0.21
CA LEU A 85 18.22 -2.67 0.46
C LEU A 85 18.86 -1.56 -0.39
N MET A 86 18.09 -1.02 -1.32
CA MET A 86 18.45 0.15 -2.14
C MET A 86 17.67 1.38 -1.67
N LEU A 87 18.13 1.96 -0.56
CA LEU A 87 17.56 3.18 0.03
C LEU A 87 18.07 4.43 -0.72
N LYS A 88 17.41 5.58 -0.53
CA LYS A 88 17.69 6.82 -1.29
C LYS A 88 17.81 6.58 -2.79
N THR A 89 16.96 5.70 -3.29
CA THR A 89 16.98 5.24 -4.68
C THR A 89 15.59 5.40 -5.26
N GLN A 90 15.50 6.15 -6.35
CA GLN A 90 14.26 6.35 -7.07
C GLN A 90 14.10 5.35 -8.23
N LEU A 91 12.90 4.80 -8.37
CA LEU A 91 12.50 4.03 -9.54
C LEU A 91 12.12 4.98 -10.69
N GLU A 92 12.74 4.79 -11.85
CA GLU A 92 12.57 5.66 -13.02
C GLU A 92 11.73 5.01 -14.14
N GLY A 93 11.76 3.68 -14.26
CA GLY A 93 11.02 2.98 -15.30
C GLY A 93 11.09 1.48 -15.19
N LEU A 94 10.12 0.82 -15.83
CA LEU A 94 10.07 -0.62 -15.98
C LEU A 94 9.88 -0.96 -17.46
N GLU A 95 10.54 -2.02 -17.91
CA GLU A 95 10.44 -2.49 -19.29
C GLU A 95 10.44 -4.03 -19.30
N GLN A 96 9.50 -4.63 -20.03
CA GLN A 96 9.47 -6.08 -20.23
C GLN A 96 10.55 -6.48 -21.23
N THR A 97 11.40 -7.44 -20.86
CA THR A 97 12.44 -8.02 -21.71
C THR A 97 12.28 -9.54 -21.79
N ALA A 98 13.12 -10.20 -22.60
CA ALA A 98 13.16 -11.67 -22.71
C ALA A 98 13.60 -12.35 -21.39
N ASP A 99 14.44 -11.67 -20.60
CA ASP A 99 15.04 -12.22 -19.38
C ASP A 99 14.31 -11.81 -18.09
N GLY A 100 13.18 -11.10 -18.20
CA GLY A 100 12.40 -10.58 -17.09
C GLY A 100 12.01 -9.12 -17.28
N ILE A 101 11.94 -8.37 -16.20
CA ILE A 101 11.61 -6.95 -16.17
C ILE A 101 12.89 -6.19 -15.89
N ARG A 102 13.30 -5.35 -16.85
CA ARG A 102 14.36 -4.39 -16.63
C ARG A 102 13.82 -3.22 -15.82
N VAL A 103 14.48 -2.96 -14.70
CA VAL A 103 14.16 -1.91 -13.75
C VAL A 103 15.21 -0.82 -13.91
N SER A 104 14.79 0.36 -14.35
CA SER A 104 15.65 1.55 -14.40
C SER A 104 15.51 2.32 -13.10
N LEU A 105 16.64 2.62 -12.48
CA LEU A 105 16.77 3.32 -11.22
C LEU A 105 17.58 4.60 -11.43
N ASP A 106 17.52 5.50 -10.45
CA ASP A 106 18.35 6.69 -10.46
C ASP A 106 19.84 6.39 -10.63
N ARG A 107 20.57 7.44 -11.06
CA ARG A 107 22.02 7.38 -11.28
C ARG A 107 22.40 6.34 -12.34
N GLN A 108 21.55 6.17 -13.37
CA GLN A 108 21.75 5.26 -14.50
C GLN A 108 21.95 3.79 -14.11
N ARG A 109 21.44 3.38 -12.95
CA ARG A 109 21.50 1.99 -12.50
C ARG A 109 20.34 1.20 -13.09
N ALA A 110 20.58 -0.08 -13.37
CA ALA A 110 19.52 -0.98 -13.78
C ALA A 110 19.71 -2.37 -13.17
N ILE A 111 18.60 -3.03 -12.87
CA ILE A 111 18.55 -4.43 -12.44
C ILE A 111 17.48 -5.18 -13.24
N THR A 112 17.59 -6.51 -13.34
CA THR A 112 16.58 -7.35 -13.97
C THR A 112 15.95 -8.28 -12.94
N VAL A 113 14.63 -8.30 -12.88
CA VAL A 113 13.84 -9.09 -11.92
C VAL A 113 12.69 -9.84 -12.60
N ASP A 114 12.10 -10.82 -11.94
CA ASP A 114 10.99 -11.60 -12.50
C ASP A 114 9.63 -10.99 -12.12
N ALA A 115 9.56 -10.35 -10.96
CA ALA A 115 8.38 -9.65 -10.46
C ALA A 115 8.75 -8.33 -9.79
N VAL A 116 7.84 -7.36 -9.92
CA VAL A 116 7.90 -6.07 -9.22
C VAL A 116 6.63 -5.91 -8.40
N VAL A 117 6.74 -5.67 -7.10
CA VAL A 117 5.61 -5.46 -6.19
C VAL A 117 5.60 -4.01 -5.70
N ALA A 118 4.47 -3.33 -5.88
CA ALA A 118 4.24 -1.98 -5.37
C ALA A 118 3.81 -2.04 -3.90
N ALA A 119 4.64 -1.49 -3.01
CA ALA A 119 4.40 -1.36 -1.57
C ALA A 119 4.73 0.05 -1.06
N ALA A 120 4.62 1.06 -1.92
CA ALA A 120 5.02 2.46 -1.66
C ALA A 120 3.99 3.26 -0.83
N GLY A 121 3.05 2.58 -0.19
CA GLY A 121 2.00 3.16 0.65
C GLY A 121 0.60 3.05 0.06
N LEU A 122 -0.39 3.28 0.92
CA LEU A 122 -1.80 3.27 0.58
C LEU A 122 -2.32 4.71 0.48
N ARG A 123 -3.29 4.92 -0.43
CA ARG A 123 -3.99 6.18 -0.57
C ARG A 123 -5.48 5.95 -0.28
N PRO A 124 -6.12 6.77 0.58
CA PRO A 124 -7.55 6.69 0.81
C PRO A 124 -8.36 6.80 -0.49
N GLU A 125 -9.32 5.90 -0.65
CA GLU A 125 -10.30 5.97 -1.73
C GLU A 125 -11.38 7.01 -1.39
N THR A 126 -11.41 8.11 -2.14
CA THR A 126 -12.26 9.28 -1.85
C THR A 126 -13.17 9.65 -3.02
N SER A 127 -13.19 8.88 -4.10
CA SER A 127 -13.97 9.20 -5.30
C SER A 127 -15.46 9.29 -4.99
N LEU A 128 -16.04 8.31 -4.29
CA LEU A 128 -17.47 8.30 -3.98
C LEU A 128 -17.86 9.51 -3.10
N ALA A 129 -17.08 9.78 -2.05
CA ALA A 129 -17.30 10.92 -1.16
C ALA A 129 -17.22 12.25 -1.91
N ARG A 130 -16.26 12.39 -2.83
CA ARG A 130 -16.13 13.56 -3.70
C ARG A 130 -17.37 13.75 -4.57
N HIS A 131 -17.86 12.69 -5.20
CA HIS A 131 -19.07 12.76 -6.03
C HIS A 131 -20.32 13.06 -5.20
N ALA A 132 -20.36 12.63 -3.94
CA ALA A 132 -21.42 12.94 -2.99
C ALA A 132 -21.33 14.36 -2.41
N GLY A 133 -20.31 15.16 -2.77
CA GLY A 133 -20.14 16.52 -2.26
C GLY A 133 -19.64 16.59 -0.82
N LEU A 134 -19.08 15.51 -0.28
CA LEU A 134 -18.54 15.47 1.07
C LEU A 134 -17.19 16.19 1.15
N GLN A 135 -16.87 16.74 2.33
CA GLN A 135 -15.56 17.30 2.60
C GLN A 135 -14.48 16.21 2.59
N ILE A 136 -13.44 16.44 1.80
CA ILE A 136 -12.30 15.52 1.65
C ILE A 136 -10.97 16.29 1.72
N ASN A 137 -9.92 15.59 2.15
CA ASN A 137 -8.53 16.05 2.10
C ASN A 137 -7.62 14.89 1.64
N ARG A 138 -6.81 14.29 2.53
CA ARG A 138 -6.09 13.04 2.24
C ARG A 138 -7.08 11.88 2.27
N GLY A 139 -8.05 11.91 3.18
CA GLY A 139 -9.20 11.00 3.25
C GLY A 139 -10.55 11.75 3.30
N ILE A 140 -11.62 11.04 3.64
CA ILE A 140 -12.94 11.59 3.94
C ILE A 140 -12.86 12.26 5.31
N VAL A 141 -13.07 13.57 5.38
CA VAL A 141 -12.92 14.31 6.63
C VAL A 141 -14.09 13.98 7.55
N VAL A 142 -13.77 13.55 8.77
CA VAL A 142 -14.75 13.22 9.80
C VAL A 142 -14.41 13.87 11.14
N ASN A 143 -15.43 14.09 11.98
CA ASN A 143 -15.24 14.48 13.37
C ASN A 143 -14.86 13.29 14.26
N SER A 144 -14.70 13.51 15.57
CA SER A 144 -14.35 12.45 16.53
C SER A 144 -15.43 11.37 16.70
N GLN A 145 -16.66 11.63 16.25
CA GLN A 145 -17.76 10.66 16.17
C GLN A 145 -17.87 9.99 14.79
N LEU A 146 -16.85 10.16 13.93
CA LEU A 146 -16.78 9.60 12.56
C LEU A 146 -17.82 10.14 11.58
N GLN A 147 -18.49 11.24 11.93
CA GLN A 147 -19.47 11.88 11.09
C GLN A 147 -18.79 12.76 10.05
N THR A 148 -19.24 12.69 8.81
CA THR A 148 -18.75 13.52 7.69
C THR A 148 -19.37 14.92 7.73
N SER A 149 -19.13 15.73 6.69
CA SER A 149 -19.82 17.01 6.51
C SER A 149 -21.34 16.88 6.30
N ASP A 150 -21.83 15.70 5.91
CA ASP A 150 -23.26 15.40 5.91
C ASP A 150 -23.63 14.68 7.21
N PRO A 151 -24.59 15.19 8.01
CA PRO A 151 -24.96 14.58 9.28
C PRO A 151 -25.50 13.14 9.20
N ALA A 152 -25.97 12.70 8.03
CA ALA A 152 -26.49 11.36 7.80
C ALA A 152 -25.42 10.38 7.28
N ILE A 153 -24.20 10.83 7.02
CA ILE A 153 -23.13 10.03 6.42
C ILE A 153 -21.91 9.98 7.35
N TYR A 154 -21.38 8.78 7.53
CA TYR A 154 -20.24 8.48 8.38
C TYR A 154 -19.16 7.77 7.55
N ALA A 155 -17.89 7.92 7.94
CA ALA A 155 -16.77 7.22 7.32
C ALA A 155 -15.83 6.66 8.40
N LEU A 156 -15.34 5.45 8.17
CA LEU A 156 -14.47 4.71 9.08
C LEU A 156 -13.42 3.93 8.27
N GLY A 157 -12.27 3.64 8.88
CA GLY A 157 -11.21 2.83 8.27
C GLY A 157 -10.27 3.64 7.42
N ASP A 158 -9.57 2.97 6.50
CA ASP A 158 -8.50 3.54 5.68
C ASP A 158 -8.94 4.75 4.84
N CYS A 159 -10.24 4.87 4.58
CA CYS A 159 -10.80 6.00 3.85
C CYS A 159 -11.00 7.26 4.71
N ALA A 160 -11.06 7.13 6.04
CA ALA A 160 -11.41 8.21 6.95
C ALA A 160 -10.18 9.02 7.39
N GLU A 161 -10.36 10.33 7.47
CA GLU A 161 -9.40 11.28 8.02
C GLU A 161 -9.99 11.91 9.29
N ILE A 162 -9.43 11.53 10.44
CA ILE A 162 -9.87 11.99 11.75
C ILE A 162 -8.83 13.00 12.24
N ASN A 163 -9.26 14.23 12.54
CA ASN A 163 -8.38 15.31 13.02
C ASN A 163 -7.15 15.56 12.13
N GLY A 164 -7.32 15.45 10.80
CA GLY A 164 -6.24 15.65 9.83
C GLY A 164 -5.30 14.45 9.64
N VAL A 165 -5.60 13.32 10.28
CA VAL A 165 -4.76 12.12 10.25
C VAL A 165 -5.50 10.96 9.61
N VAL A 166 -4.81 10.27 8.70
CA VAL A 166 -5.24 8.99 8.11
C VAL A 166 -4.41 7.89 8.77
N LEU A 167 -5.08 6.90 9.36
CA LEU A 167 -4.44 5.80 10.06
C LEU A 167 -4.88 4.46 9.45
N PRO A 168 -4.19 3.98 8.39
CA PRO A 168 -4.56 2.77 7.67
C PRO A 168 -4.07 1.52 8.45
N PHE A 169 -4.58 1.37 9.67
CA PHE A 169 -4.24 0.30 10.60
C PHE A 169 -5.52 -0.22 11.26
N LEU A 170 -5.53 -1.49 11.65
CA LEU A 170 -6.70 -2.12 12.26
C LEU A 170 -7.07 -1.52 13.62
N GLN A 171 -6.08 -1.18 14.46
CA GLN A 171 -6.33 -0.69 15.82
C GLN A 171 -7.23 0.57 15.86
N PRO A 172 -6.97 1.64 15.08
CA PRO A 172 -7.88 2.78 14.93
C PRO A 172 -9.32 2.41 14.56
N ILE A 173 -9.49 1.39 13.70
CA ILE A 173 -10.82 0.95 13.26
C ILE A 173 -11.62 0.44 14.46
N PHE A 174 -11.00 -0.44 15.26
CA PHE A 174 -11.66 -1.03 16.43
C PHE A 174 -11.97 -0.01 17.51
N THR A 175 -11.04 0.90 17.81
CA THR A 175 -11.24 1.90 18.87
C THR A 175 -12.29 2.95 18.49
N SER A 176 -12.38 3.31 17.21
CA SER A 176 -13.37 4.27 16.73
C SER A 176 -14.76 3.64 16.51
N SER A 177 -14.85 2.35 16.20
CA SER A 177 -16.14 1.66 15.97
C SER A 177 -17.06 1.66 17.19
N GLY A 178 -16.52 1.66 18.41
CA GLY A 178 -17.31 1.67 19.65
C GLY A 178 -17.98 3.00 19.99
N HIS A 179 -17.65 4.08 19.27
CA HIS A 179 -18.16 5.44 19.53
C HIS A 179 -19.25 5.88 18.54
N VAL A 180 -19.62 5.03 17.58
CA VAL A 180 -20.67 5.33 16.60
C VAL A 180 -22.03 4.91 17.16
N PRO A 181 -22.99 5.84 17.39
CA PRO A 181 -24.35 5.46 17.76
C PRO A 181 -24.94 4.56 16.66
N GLU A 182 -25.65 3.50 17.07
CA GLU A 182 -26.27 2.44 16.22
C GLU A 182 -26.09 2.67 14.72
N LEU A 183 -25.06 2.02 14.15
CA LEU A 183 -24.64 2.13 12.76
C LEU A 183 -25.83 1.98 11.79
N LYS A 184 -26.46 3.10 11.42
CA LYS A 184 -27.03 3.28 10.08
C LYS A 184 -25.86 3.49 9.12
N ILE A 185 -25.01 2.47 8.97
CA ILE A 185 -24.14 2.38 7.80
C ILE A 185 -25.11 2.24 6.63
N CYS A 186 -25.43 3.35 5.97
CA CYS A 186 -26.26 3.34 4.79
C CYS A 186 -25.42 2.88 3.60
N TRP A 187 -25.01 1.61 3.58
CA TRP A 187 -24.84 0.89 2.32
C TRP A 187 -26.24 0.58 1.79
N ARG A 188 -27.02 1.61 1.45
CA ARG A 188 -28.29 1.40 0.76
C ARG A 188 -27.94 0.97 -0.66
N ARG A 189 -27.94 -0.35 -0.89
CA ARG A 189 -28.26 -0.89 -2.20
C ARG A 189 -29.60 -0.25 -2.58
N ARG A 190 -29.61 0.70 -3.51
CA ARG A 190 -30.85 0.99 -4.22
C ARG A 190 -31.19 -0.29 -4.97
N GLU A 191 -32.26 -0.95 -4.56
CA GLU A 191 -33.04 -1.82 -5.42
C GLU A 191 -33.62 -0.94 -6.53
N ASN A 192 -32.80 -0.64 -7.52
CA ASN A 192 -33.25 -0.38 -8.88
C ASN A 192 -32.09 -0.65 -9.83
N SER A 193 -32.37 -1.57 -10.75
CA SER A 193 -31.50 -2.12 -11.77
C SER A 193 -30.80 -1.06 -12.62
N SER A 194 -29.48 -0.90 -12.47
CA SER A 194 -28.52 -0.83 -13.61
C SER A 194 -27.05 -0.65 -13.20
N CYS A 195 -26.70 -0.35 -11.95
CA CYS A 195 -25.29 -0.14 -11.60
C CYS A 195 -24.67 -1.40 -10.96
N ARG A 196 -24.03 -2.25 -11.77
CA ARG A 196 -23.18 -3.35 -11.31
C ARG A 196 -21.75 -2.85 -11.16
N GLN A 197 -21.33 -2.57 -9.93
CA GLN A 197 -19.97 -2.70 -9.37
C GLN A 197 -19.73 -1.59 -8.34
N CYS A 198 -19.73 -1.96 -7.06
CA CYS A 198 -19.00 -1.25 -6.01
C CYS A 198 -18.33 -2.35 -5.16
N TRP A 199 -17.02 -2.20 -4.98
CA TRP A 199 -16.14 -3.08 -4.22
C TRP A 199 -16.38 -2.93 -2.72
#